data_AF-A0A5E4KBT6-F1
#
_entry.id   AF-A0A5E4KBT6-F1
#
_cell.length_a   1.000
_cell.length_b   1.000
_cell.length_c   1.000
_cell.angle_alpha   90.00
_cell.angle_beta   90.00
_cell.angle_gamma   90.00
#
_symmetry.space_group_name_H-M   'P 1'
#
loop_
_entity.id
_entity.type
_entity.pdbx_description
1 polymer ?
#
loop_
_entity_poly.entity_id
_entity_poly.type
_entity_poly.pdbx_seq_one_letter_code
_entity_poly.pdbx_strand_id
1 'polypeptide(L)' 'MLESKKILKNLRSKLEFEDGKVFYTCKTQCARFLFETASDLLFICPVCGEDLEYQENEPVIKALKKRIKKIEDLTSEVSA' A
#
# COMPACT_ATOMS: atom_id res chain seq x y z
N MET A 1 9.11 20.60 -13.43
CA MET A 1 9.58 19.22 -13.78
C MET A 1 10.14 18.42 -12.59
N LEU A 2 10.55 19.03 -11.46
CA LEU A 2 11.03 18.27 -10.29
C LEU A 2 9.91 17.61 -9.47
N GLU A 3 8.73 18.24 -9.35
CA GLU A 3 7.62 17.64 -8.59
C GLU A 3 7.21 16.25 -9.09
N SER A 4 7.11 16.02 -10.40
CA SER A 4 6.70 14.72 -10.95
C SER A 4 7.68 13.59 -10.61
N LYS A 5 8.99 13.88 -10.62
CA LYS A 5 10.03 12.90 -10.22
C LYS A 5 9.98 12.59 -8.72
N LYS A 6 9.70 13.59 -7.87
CA LYS A 6 9.52 13.38 -6.43
C LYS A 6 8.27 12.54 -6.12
N ILE A 7 7.16 12.84 -6.81
CA ILE A 7 5.91 12.08 -6.68
C ILE A 7 6.13 10.62 -7.10
N LEU A 8 6.81 10.38 -8.22
CA LEU A 8 7.15 9.04 -8.69
C LEU A 8 7.99 8.26 -7.68
N LYS A 9 9.04 8.89 -7.13
CA LYS A 9 9.88 8.26 -6.11
C LYS A 9 9.07 7.87 -4.88
N ASN A 10 8.20 8.76 -4.39
CA ASN A 10 7.34 8.48 -3.24
C ASN A 10 6.32 7.36 -3.52
N LEU A 11 5.72 7.34 -4.71
CA LEU A 11 4.80 6.28 -5.12
C LEU A 11 5.50 4.93 -5.23
N ARG A 12 6.71 4.89 -5.79
CA ARG A 12 7.53 3.66 -5.87
C ARG A 12 7.90 3.15 -4.48
N SER A 13 8.35 4.02 -3.57
CA SER A 13 8.63 3.62 -2.19
C SER A 13 7.40 3.10 -1.46
N LYS A 14 6.22 3.71 -1.67
CA LYS A 14 4.95 3.18 -1.14
C LYS A 14 4.62 1.82 -1.73
N LEU A 15 4.87 1.63 -3.02
CA LEU A 15 4.61 0.38 -3.70
C LEU A 15 5.48 -0.76 -3.16
N GLU A 16 6.77 -0.53 -3.00
CA GLU A 16 7.68 -1.50 -2.38
C GLU A 16 7.27 -1.82 -0.93
N PHE A 17 6.76 -0.82 -0.21
CA PHE A 17 6.24 -1.01 1.13
C PHE A 17 4.99 -1.91 1.16
N GLU A 18 4.05 -1.69 0.24
CA GLU A 18 2.80 -2.47 0.14
C GLU A 18 3.02 -3.86 -0.46
N ASP A 19 3.99 -4.02 -1.36
CA ASP A 19 4.34 -5.30 -2.03
C ASP A 19 5.16 -6.21 -1.10
N GLY A 20 6.05 -5.64 -0.29
CA GLY A 20 6.87 -6.39 0.66
C GLY A 20 6.25 -6.60 2.04
N LYS A 21 5.04 -6.09 2.31
CA LYS A 21 4.38 -6.24 3.62
C LYS A 21 2.96 -6.74 3.47
N VAL A 22 2.59 -7.62 4.41
CA VAL A 22 1.26 -8.17 4.55
C VAL A 22 0.48 -7.40 5.62
N PHE A 23 -0.76 -7.06 5.31
CA PHE A 23 -1.63 -6.29 6.18
C PHE A 23 -2.83 -7.14 6.61
N TYR A 24 -3.29 -6.87 7.82
CA TYR A 24 -4.45 -7.49 8.41
C TYR A 24 -5.44 -6.41 8.86
N THR A 25 -6.73 -6.71 8.72
CA THR A 25 -7.84 -5.81 9.07
C THR A 25 -8.97 -6.63 9.66
N CYS A 26 -9.72 -6.05 10.61
CA CYS A 26 -10.97 -6.65 11.05
C CYS A 26 -12.09 -6.39 10.02
N LYS A 27 -13.19 -7.15 10.13
CA LYS A 27 -14.42 -6.93 9.35
C LYS A 27 -14.98 -5.53 9.46
N THR A 28 -14.92 -4.96 10.65
CA THR A 28 -15.36 -3.58 10.92
C THR A 28 -14.39 -2.52 10.33
N GLN A 29 -13.26 -2.94 9.76
CA GLN A 29 -12.23 -2.06 9.16
C GLN A 29 -11.77 -0.91 10.09
N CYS A 30 -11.65 -1.19 11.40
CA CYS A 30 -11.25 -0.19 12.39
C CYS A 30 -9.85 0.38 12.11
N ALA A 31 -8.90 -0.49 11.77
CA ALA A 31 -7.52 -0.14 11.46
C ALA A 31 -6.82 -1.24 10.65
N ARG A 32 -5.71 -0.89 10.01
CA ARG A 32 -4.81 -1.81 9.33
C ARG A 32 -3.58 -2.08 10.19
N PHE A 33 -3.25 -3.35 10.35
CA PHE A 33 -2.09 -3.80 11.11
C PHE A 33 -1.13 -4.55 10.21
N LEU A 34 0.17 -4.41 10.45
CA LEU A 34 1.18 -5.26 9.82
C LEU A 34 1.13 -6.64 10.44
N PHE A 35 1.61 -7.66 9.73
CA PHE A 35 1.70 -9.02 10.28
C PHE A 35 2.40 -9.08 11.64
N GLU A 36 3.50 -8.36 11.85
CA GLU A 36 4.20 -8.33 13.14
C GLU A 36 3.29 -7.85 14.27
N THR A 37 2.56 -6.76 14.05
CA THR A 37 1.61 -6.20 15.01
C THR A 37 0.38 -7.09 15.19
N ALA A 38 -0.15 -7.65 14.10
CA ALA A 38 -1.28 -8.57 14.17
C ALA A 38 -0.91 -9.84 14.94
N SER A 39 0.31 -10.35 14.75
CA SER A 39 0.83 -11.51 15.49
C SER A 39 1.00 -11.21 16.98
N ASP A 40 1.45 -10.00 17.35
CA ASP A 40 1.53 -9.56 18.75
C ASP A 40 0.14 -9.47 19.40
N LEU A 41 -0.85 -9.00 18.63
CA LEU A 41 -2.26 -8.92 19.02
C LEU A 41 -3.02 -10.24 18.89
N LEU A 42 -2.33 -11.36 18.61
CA LEU A 42 -2.93 -12.69 18.39
C LEU A 42 -4.03 -12.70 17.31
N PHE A 43 -3.90 -11.82 16.31
CA PHE A 43 -4.91 -11.57 15.28
C PHE A 43 -6.26 -11.14 15.84
N ILE A 44 -6.29 -10.40 16.96
CA ILE A 44 -7.51 -9.85 17.55
C ILE A 44 -7.45 -8.33 17.51
N CYS A 45 -8.50 -7.70 17.00
CA CYS A 45 -8.60 -6.26 16.96
C CYS A 45 -8.76 -5.68 18.38
N PRO A 46 -7.88 -4.79 18.84
CA PRO A 46 -7.98 -4.19 20.17
C PRO A 46 -9.12 -3.19 20.32
N VAL A 47 -9.78 -2.82 19.20
CA VAL A 47 -10.86 -1.82 19.17
C VAL A 47 -12.23 -2.49 19.22
N CYS A 48 -12.49 -3.45 18.33
CA CYS A 48 -13.79 -4.15 18.27
C CYS A 48 -13.77 -5.56 18.88
N GLY A 49 -12.60 -6.15 19.12
CA GLY A 49 -12.47 -7.52 19.63
C GLY A 49 -12.69 -8.62 18.58
N GLU A 50 -12.95 -8.27 17.31
CA GLU A 50 -13.07 -9.25 16.23
C GLU A 50 -11.71 -9.76 15.75
N ASP A 51 -11.71 -10.88 15.02
CA ASP A 51 -10.53 -11.40 14.35
C ASP A 51 -10.01 -10.45 13.25
N LEU A 52 -8.69 -10.43 13.12
CA LEU A 52 -7.97 -9.74 12.07
C LEU A 52 -7.76 -10.70 10.90
N GLU A 53 -8.35 -10.38 9.76
CA GLU A 53 -8.24 -11.16 8.52
C GLU A 53 -7.17 -10.55 7.60
N TYR A 54 -6.50 -11.41 6.84
CA TYR A 54 -5.54 -10.97 5.84
C TYR A 54 -6.24 -10.09 4.80
N GLN A 55 -5.65 -8.94 4.54
CA GLN A 55 -6.13 -8.05 3.50
C GLN A 55 -5.24 -8.19 2.27
N GLU A 56 -5.85 -8.51 1.13
CA GLU A 56 -5.15 -8.50 -0.14
C GLU A 56 -4.71 -7.08 -0.52
N ASN A 57 -3.39 -6.86 -0.56
CA ASN A 57 -2.80 -5.60 -1.02
C ASN A 57 -2.64 -5.53 -2.54
N GLU A 58 -2.81 -6.65 -3.27
CA GLU A 58 -2.76 -6.72 -4.73
C GLU A 58 -3.56 -5.61 -5.45
N PRO A 59 -4.83 -5.33 -5.13
CA PRO A 59 -5.58 -4.25 -5.78
C PRO A 59 -4.93 -2.88 -5.56
N VAL A 60 -4.37 -2.63 -4.39
CA VAL A 60 -3.67 -1.38 -4.05
C VAL A 60 -2.36 -1.27 -4.83
N ILE A 61 -1.56 -2.34 -4.85
CA ILE A 61 -0.31 -2.42 -5.61
C ILE A 61 -0.58 -2.20 -7.09
N LYS A 62 -1.62 -2.81 -7.65
CA LYS A 62 -2.00 -2.64 -9.05
C LYS A 62 -2.40 -1.20 -9.38
N ALA A 63 -3.15 -0.55 -8.49
CA ALA A 63 -3.50 0.86 -8.62
C ALA A 63 -2.26 1.77 -8.56
N LEU A 64 -1.33 1.51 -7.64
CA LEU A 64 -0.06 2.23 -7.53
C LEU A 64 0.81 2.03 -8.78
N LYS A 65 1.00 0.79 -9.26
CA LYS A 65 1.72 0.47 -10.52
C LYS A 65 1.13 1.22 -11.69
N LYS A 66 -0.21 1.22 -11.83
CA LYS A 66 -0.90 1.92 -12.92
C LYS A 66 -0.69 3.43 -12.86
N ARG A 67 -0.72 4.02 -11.66
CA ARG A 67 -0.52 5.46 -11.46
C ARG A 67 0.93 5.88 -11.73
N ILE A 68 1.89 5.09 -11.26
CA ILE A 68 3.32 5.26 -11.57
C ILE A 68 3.52 5.23 -13.08
N LYS A 69 3.05 4.19 -13.77
CA LYS A 69 3.18 4.05 -15.22
C LYS A 69 2.61 5.25 -15.97
N LYS A 70 1.43 5.74 -15.55
CA LYS A 70 0.81 6.92 -16.16
C LYS A 70 1.64 8.20 -15.97
N ILE A 71 2.24 8.39 -14.80
CA ILE A 71 3.10 9.55 -14.56
C ILE A 71 4.42 9.42 -15.31
N GLU A 72 4.99 8.21 -15.40
CA GLU A 72 6.21 7.95 -16.18
C GLU A 72 5.98 8.23 -17.66
N ASP A 73 4.89 7.73 -18.23
CA ASP A 73 4.45 7.97 -19.62
C ASP A 73 4.35 9.47 -19.93
N LEU A 74 3.57 10.22 -19.13
CA LEU A 74 3.44 11.68 -19.21
C LEU A 74 4.77 12.45 -19.07
N THR A 75 5.76 11.87 -18.38
CA THR A 75 7.10 12.48 -18.24
C THR A 75 8.09 12.05 -19.31
N SER A 76 7.85 10.94 -20.00
CA SER A 76 8.71 10.38 -21.04
C SER A 76 8.54 11.04 -22.40
N GLU A 77 7.41 11.74 -22.63
CA GLU A 77 7.15 12.51 -23.87
C GLU A 77 7.92 13.83 -23.98
N VAL A 78 8.85 14.14 -23.06
CA VAL A 78 9.65 15.39 -23.11
C VAL A 78 11.13 15.16 -23.43
N SER A 79 11.47 14.01 -24.02
CA SER A 79 12.86 13.65 -24.35
C SER A 79 13.11 13.31 -25.83
N ALA A 80 12.17 13.62 -26.73
CA ALA A 80 12.32 13.44 -28.17
C ALA A 80 12.22 14.77 -28.91
#